data_AF-A0A258CZH0-F1
#
_entry.id   AF-A0A258CZH0-F1
#
_cell.length_a   1.000
_cell.length_b   1.000
_cell.length_c   1.000
_cell.angle_alpha   90.00
_cell.angle_beta   90.00
_cell.angle_gamma   90.00
#
_symmetry.space_group_name_H-M   'P 1'
#
loop_
_entity.id
_entity.type
_entity.pdbx_description
1 polymer ?
#
loop_
_entity_poly.entity_id
_entity_poly.type
_entity_poly.pdbx_seq_one_letter_code
_entity_poly.pdbx_strand_id
1 'polypeptide(L)'
;DLQATIQADAGKTITSVVFKVNGTPVTAAGGASAITSIGGDKFSATIRGYSNSTAGVKTLVVEATQSDSLVATGTGNFEIASITLNAGRKAKNIIWLIGDGTGIAHRTAARIVSKGASLGKSNEPLAIDTLPVTGIVVTHSLNSIVTDSAPGAHCYSTGNKANNGQEGVFPDDTTDKWDNPRIEHMGSYLARTQGKWLGIVSTADVEDATPAAFAVSTQDRGAGTGICDMYLDEAVANHNLHVLMGGGRKWFLPLDGSAGAGSGRVNSSTASGGDYVVPSDVQAGWSVPAGAVDPNRNLIADFQTAGFYYAPDLAGLNAMTGSETKLLGLFNSGHMDVSYDKIAHRRNSGTIASGSLIATYPDQPLLEEMTDKALTVLSKNANGFVMMIEGASIDKQAHNMDTERWVHDAIEFDKAVAKCIAFQAANPDTLIIVTADHECAGIAISGGSTVTDAALQSTAVGSLKSIVGTYDNAKFPAYTIAGDGYPTTMDVDYRMIIGYAGNSDRYETWRSSPSYNVSPQARNTTTGYLVTGQQPGTGVQSAVHTASDIPLSAGGRGAAAFTGVFDNTDAFFKAMQAAIGGSK
;
A
#
# COMPACT_ATOMS: atom_id res chain seq x y z
N ASP A 1 19.88 10.01 2.88
CA ASP A 1 20.56 10.79 3.95
C ASP A 1 21.56 9.95 4.72
N LEU A 2 22.49 10.60 5.45
CA LEU A 2 23.35 9.96 6.45
C LEU A 2 22.97 10.48 7.84
N GLN A 3 23.01 9.63 8.86
CA GLN A 3 22.67 10.00 10.24
C GLN A 3 23.55 9.30 11.27
N ALA A 4 23.69 9.92 12.43
CA ALA A 4 24.16 9.27 13.64
C ALA A 4 23.47 9.81 14.89
N THR A 5 23.19 8.90 15.82
CA THR A 5 22.85 9.24 17.21
C THR A 5 24.13 9.32 18.03
N ILE A 6 24.29 10.44 18.73
CA ILE A 6 25.50 10.78 19.48
C ILE A 6 25.10 10.98 20.94
N GLN A 7 25.78 10.29 21.85
CA GLN A 7 25.72 10.59 23.28
C GLN A 7 26.97 11.38 23.65
N ALA A 8 26.78 12.62 24.08
CA ALA A 8 27.84 13.45 24.65
C ALA A 8 28.17 13.01 26.08
N ASP A 9 29.32 13.43 26.59
CA ASP A 9 29.63 13.27 28.01
C ASP A 9 28.66 14.10 28.85
N ALA A 10 28.48 13.71 30.11
CA ALA A 10 27.50 14.34 31.00
C ALA A 10 27.67 15.87 31.06
N GLY A 11 26.63 16.61 30.71
CA GLY A 11 26.63 18.08 30.71
C GLY A 11 27.37 18.73 29.54
N LYS A 12 27.74 17.95 28.51
CA LYS A 12 28.37 18.46 27.28
C LYS A 12 27.34 18.54 26.15
N THR A 13 27.67 19.38 25.16
CA THR A 13 26.88 19.53 23.92
C THR A 13 27.76 19.21 22.72
N ILE A 14 27.14 18.87 21.59
CA ILE A 14 27.85 18.69 20.32
C ILE A 14 27.89 20.01 19.57
N THR A 15 29.09 20.47 19.20
CA THR A 15 29.33 21.76 18.53
C THR A 15 29.53 21.62 17.02
N SER A 16 30.02 20.47 16.57
CA SER A 16 30.17 20.15 15.15
C SER A 16 30.21 18.65 14.93
N VAL A 17 29.79 18.22 13.74
CA VAL A 17 29.84 16.82 13.32
C VAL A 17 30.39 16.73 11.91
N VAL A 18 31.36 15.84 11.71
CA VAL A 18 31.93 15.50 10.40
C VAL A 18 31.60 14.05 10.08
N PHE A 19 30.85 13.83 9.00
CA PHE A 19 30.66 12.50 8.44
C PHE A 19 31.77 12.23 7.41
N LYS A 20 32.31 11.03 7.40
CA LYS A 20 33.27 10.56 6.41
C LYS A 20 32.79 9.26 5.81
N VAL A 21 32.84 9.16 4.48
CA VAL A 21 32.59 7.92 3.75
C VAL A 21 33.90 7.43 3.16
N ASN A 22 34.32 6.22 3.52
CA ASN A 22 35.63 5.65 3.19
C ASN A 22 36.78 6.62 3.50
N GLY A 23 36.71 7.26 4.68
CA GLY A 23 37.70 8.23 5.15
C GLY A 23 37.62 9.62 4.51
N THR A 24 36.77 9.82 3.50
CA THR A 24 36.59 11.11 2.82
C THR A 24 35.45 11.89 3.48
N PRO A 25 35.68 13.12 3.98
CA PRO A 25 34.61 13.96 4.52
C PRO A 25 33.48 14.19 3.52
N VAL A 26 32.25 14.10 4.00
CA VAL A 26 31.03 14.41 3.27
C VAL A 26 30.58 15.80 3.64
N THR A 27 30.22 16.61 2.64
CA THR A 27 29.65 17.95 2.84
C THR A 27 28.18 17.92 2.45
N ALA A 28 27.31 18.53 3.26
CA ALA A 28 25.89 18.61 2.97
C ALA A 28 25.61 19.51 1.75
N ALA A 29 24.62 19.13 0.93
CA ALA A 29 24.05 20.01 -0.07
C ALA A 29 23.31 21.15 0.66
N GLY A 30 23.96 22.30 0.82
CA GLY A 30 23.42 23.45 1.58
C GLY A 30 24.28 23.94 2.75
N GLY A 31 25.38 23.25 3.09
CA GLY A 31 26.49 23.85 3.86
C GLY A 31 26.62 23.51 5.34
N ALA A 32 25.69 22.79 5.99
CA ALA A 32 25.91 22.29 7.36
C ALA A 32 25.15 20.98 7.63
N SER A 33 25.74 20.12 8.47
CA SER A 33 25.05 19.00 9.11
C SER A 33 24.06 19.56 10.13
N ALA A 34 22.83 19.02 10.21
CA ALA A 34 21.91 19.37 11.29
C ALA A 34 22.31 18.61 12.56
N ILE A 35 22.23 19.27 13.72
CA ILE A 35 22.45 18.67 15.04
C ILE A 35 21.23 19.03 15.88
N THR A 36 20.43 18.02 16.20
CA THR A 36 19.18 18.16 16.95
C THR A 36 19.34 17.50 18.31
N SER A 37 19.06 18.21 19.40
CA SER A 37 19.00 17.56 20.72
C SER A 37 17.77 16.66 20.80
N ILE A 38 17.96 15.43 21.26
CA ILE A 38 16.90 14.43 21.45
C ILE A 38 16.66 14.12 22.94
N GLY A 39 17.07 15.05 23.82
CA GLY A 39 16.90 14.98 25.26
C GLY A 39 18.14 14.51 26.03
N GLY A 40 18.37 15.10 27.20
CA GLY A 40 19.57 14.85 28.01
C GLY A 40 20.85 15.19 27.24
N ASP A 41 21.86 14.32 27.33
CA ASP A 41 23.14 14.45 26.63
C ASP A 41 23.13 13.76 25.24
N LYS A 42 21.96 13.55 24.63
CA LYS A 42 21.84 12.86 23.34
C LYS A 42 21.46 13.81 22.21
N PHE A 43 22.05 13.56 21.04
CA PHE A 43 21.89 14.37 19.83
C PHE A 43 21.74 13.48 18.60
N SER A 44 20.85 13.86 17.70
CA SER A 44 20.78 13.32 16.34
C SER A 44 21.54 14.26 15.40
N ALA A 45 22.43 13.71 14.58
CA ALA A 45 23.14 14.48 13.57
C ALA A 45 22.86 13.91 12.18
N THR A 46 22.62 14.77 11.20
CA THR A 46 22.28 14.35 9.83
C THR A 46 23.03 15.12 8.76
N ILE A 47 23.30 14.44 7.64
CA ILE A 47 23.65 15.06 6.36
C ILE A 47 22.59 14.67 5.34
N ARG A 48 22.01 15.70 4.70
CA ARG A 48 20.92 15.56 3.73
C ARG A 48 21.45 15.42 2.30
N GLY A 49 20.74 14.63 1.49
CA GLY A 49 20.98 14.54 0.04
C GLY A 49 22.31 13.88 -0.35
N TYR A 50 22.91 13.04 0.51
CA TYR A 50 24.12 12.30 0.16
C TYR A 50 23.86 11.36 -1.03
N SER A 51 24.69 11.44 -2.07
CA SER A 51 24.62 10.58 -3.25
C SER A 51 25.97 9.96 -3.56
N ASN A 52 25.97 8.66 -3.86
CA ASN A 52 27.14 7.91 -4.29
C ASN A 52 26.69 6.77 -5.21
N SER A 53 27.34 6.65 -6.37
CA SER A 53 27.03 5.62 -7.37
C SER A 53 28.00 4.44 -7.35
N THR A 54 29.05 4.51 -6.54
CA THR A 54 30.07 3.46 -6.48
C THR A 54 29.57 2.31 -5.63
N ALA A 55 29.28 1.16 -6.22
CA ALA A 55 28.79 -0.01 -5.51
C ALA A 55 29.75 -0.52 -4.42
N GLY A 56 29.23 -1.37 -3.54
CA GLY A 56 29.95 -2.06 -2.46
C GLY A 56 29.84 -1.35 -1.11
N VAL A 57 30.30 -2.05 -0.08
CA VAL A 57 30.27 -1.59 1.31
C VAL A 57 31.09 -0.31 1.48
N LYS A 58 30.50 0.66 2.17
CA LYS A 58 31.09 1.94 2.52
C LYS A 58 31.27 2.02 4.03
N THR A 59 32.48 2.34 4.47
CA THR A 59 32.72 2.67 5.88
C THR A 59 32.19 4.07 6.13
N LEU A 60 31.32 4.20 7.12
CA LEU A 60 30.82 5.48 7.62
C LEU A 60 31.51 5.79 8.93
N VAL A 61 32.23 6.90 8.99
CA VAL A 61 32.83 7.41 10.23
C VAL A 61 32.16 8.73 10.59
N VAL A 62 31.80 8.89 11.86
CA VAL A 62 31.21 10.13 12.38
C VAL A 62 32.10 10.65 13.49
N GLU A 63 32.61 11.86 13.31
CA GLU A 63 33.42 12.58 14.29
C GLU A 63 32.59 13.72 14.86
N ALA A 64 32.25 13.64 16.15
CA ALA A 64 31.44 14.62 16.85
C ALA A 64 32.30 15.39 17.86
N THR A 65 32.43 16.70 17.66
CA THR A 65 33.21 17.58 18.54
C THR A 65 32.31 18.09 19.66
N GLN A 66 32.67 17.79 20.90
CA GLN A 66 31.99 18.24 22.11
C GLN A 66 32.34 19.70 22.44
N SER A 67 31.59 20.32 23.35
CA SER A 67 31.80 21.70 23.81
C SER A 67 33.12 21.94 24.55
N ASP A 68 33.80 20.89 25.00
CA ASP A 68 35.15 20.94 25.56
C ASP A 68 36.25 20.53 24.57
N SER A 69 35.93 20.50 23.28
CA SER A 69 36.82 20.14 22.18
C SER A 69 37.25 18.67 22.12
N LEU A 70 36.73 17.80 22.99
CA LEU A 70 36.90 16.35 22.82
C LEU A 70 36.12 15.87 21.61
N VAL A 71 36.69 14.92 20.86
CA VAL A 71 36.06 14.34 19.68
C VAL A 71 35.66 12.90 19.96
N ALA A 72 34.37 12.62 19.93
CA ALA A 72 33.84 11.26 19.92
C ALA A 72 33.82 10.76 18.47
N THR A 73 34.28 9.51 18.25
CA THR A 73 34.29 8.90 16.92
C THR A 73 33.46 7.62 16.92
N GLY A 74 32.48 7.54 16.03
CA GLY A 74 31.72 6.34 15.72
C GLY A 74 32.08 5.78 14.35
N THR A 75 32.07 4.46 14.20
CA THR A 75 32.25 3.80 12.89
C THR A 75 31.11 2.82 12.65
N GLY A 76 30.49 2.94 11.48
CA GLY A 76 29.49 2.04 10.95
C GLY A 76 29.77 1.75 9.47
N ASN A 77 28.79 1.16 8.79
CA ASN A 77 28.86 0.94 7.36
C ASN A 77 27.47 0.93 6.74
N PHE A 78 27.41 1.14 5.43
CA PHE A 78 26.23 0.90 4.61
C PHE A 78 26.68 0.32 3.27
N GLU A 79 25.79 -0.40 2.60
CA GLU A 79 26.07 -0.96 1.28
C GLU A 79 25.35 -0.16 0.19
N ILE A 80 26.08 0.15 -0.88
CA ILE A 80 25.47 0.58 -2.13
C ILE A 80 25.38 -0.66 -3.01
N ALA A 81 24.19 -1.25 -3.08
CA ALA A 81 23.96 -2.48 -3.85
C ALA A 81 24.34 -2.26 -5.33
N SER A 82 25.09 -3.22 -5.89
CA SER A 82 25.42 -3.19 -7.31
C SER A 82 24.21 -3.62 -8.14
N ILE A 83 23.79 -2.79 -9.08
CA ILE A 83 22.85 -3.20 -10.13
C ILE A 83 23.68 -3.48 -11.38
N THR A 84 23.78 -4.75 -11.77
CA THR A 84 24.69 -5.17 -12.84
C THR A 84 24.11 -4.76 -14.19
N LEU A 85 24.77 -3.86 -14.91
CA LEU A 85 24.40 -3.56 -16.29
C LEU A 85 24.74 -4.78 -17.17
N ASN A 86 23.73 -5.55 -17.56
CA ASN A 86 23.87 -6.49 -18.66
C ASN A 86 23.25 -5.88 -19.93
N ALA A 87 23.70 -6.32 -21.11
CA ALA A 87 23.19 -5.88 -22.41
C ALA A 87 21.77 -6.39 -22.74
N GLY A 88 20.93 -6.62 -21.72
CA GLY A 88 19.55 -7.03 -21.88
C GLY A 88 18.64 -5.85 -22.22
N ARG A 89 17.40 -6.17 -22.63
CA ARG A 89 16.39 -5.16 -22.95
C ARG A 89 15.81 -4.58 -21.67
N LYS A 90 15.73 -3.25 -21.60
CA LYS A 90 15.15 -2.53 -20.46
C LYS A 90 13.64 -2.76 -20.39
N ALA A 91 13.11 -2.87 -19.18
CA ALA A 91 11.69 -2.68 -18.94
C ALA A 91 11.38 -1.18 -19.12
N LYS A 92 10.57 -0.86 -20.14
CA LYS A 92 10.06 0.48 -20.36
C LYS A 92 9.04 0.84 -19.29
N ASN A 93 8.13 -0.08 -18.96
CA ASN A 93 7.09 0.14 -17.96
C ASN A 93 7.27 -0.86 -16.81
N ILE A 94 7.04 -0.43 -15.58
CA ILE A 94 7.04 -1.27 -14.37
C ILE A 94 5.71 -1.06 -13.67
N ILE A 95 4.95 -2.13 -13.49
CA ILE A 95 3.65 -2.11 -12.84
C ILE A 95 3.70 -2.99 -11.61
N TRP A 96 3.53 -2.38 -10.44
CA TRP A 96 3.34 -3.03 -9.16
C TRP A 96 1.83 -3.12 -8.89
N LEU A 97 1.33 -4.32 -8.67
CA LEU A 97 -0.01 -4.56 -8.17
C LEU A 97 0.10 -5.15 -6.76
N ILE A 98 -0.43 -4.43 -5.77
CA ILE A 98 -0.36 -4.79 -4.35
C ILE A 98 -1.78 -5.09 -3.86
N GLY A 99 -2.06 -6.36 -3.57
CA GLY A 99 -3.27 -6.72 -2.83
C GLY A 99 -2.95 -6.61 -1.34
N ASP A 100 -3.29 -5.49 -0.71
CA ASP A 100 -3.01 -5.25 0.72
C ASP A 100 -3.53 -6.44 1.56
N GLY A 101 -2.68 -7.00 2.42
CA GLY A 101 -3.01 -8.15 3.26
C GLY A 101 -3.21 -9.49 2.54
N THR A 102 -2.94 -9.59 1.23
CA THR A 102 -3.29 -10.77 0.41
C THR A 102 -2.30 -11.92 0.53
N GLY A 103 -2.66 -12.93 1.35
CA GLY A 103 -2.00 -14.24 1.38
C GLY A 103 -2.44 -15.23 0.28
N ILE A 104 -1.83 -16.43 0.26
CA ILE A 104 -2.20 -17.52 -0.68
C ILE A 104 -3.67 -17.95 -0.52
N ALA A 105 -4.18 -17.98 0.72
CA ALA A 105 -5.55 -18.39 0.98
C ALA A 105 -6.57 -17.38 0.44
N HIS A 106 -6.27 -16.09 0.48
CA HIS A 106 -7.09 -15.04 -0.14
C HIS A 106 -7.23 -15.27 -1.66
N ARG A 107 -6.10 -15.49 -2.35
CA ARG A 107 -6.07 -15.81 -3.78
C ARG A 107 -6.86 -17.08 -4.10
N THR A 108 -6.69 -18.12 -3.28
CA THR A 108 -7.38 -19.40 -3.46
C THR A 108 -8.90 -19.24 -3.29
N ALA A 109 -9.34 -18.46 -2.29
CA ALA A 109 -10.75 -18.18 -2.07
C ALA A 109 -11.37 -17.40 -3.23
N ALA A 110 -10.69 -16.35 -3.73
CA ALA A 110 -11.12 -15.61 -4.91
C ALA A 110 -11.24 -16.51 -6.16
N ARG A 111 -10.30 -17.45 -6.34
CA ARG A 111 -10.33 -18.42 -7.44
C ARG A 111 -11.52 -19.37 -7.32
N ILE A 112 -11.75 -19.95 -6.15
CA ILE A 112 -12.87 -20.87 -5.93
C ILE A 112 -14.21 -20.15 -6.16
N VAL A 113 -14.34 -18.93 -5.66
CA VAL A 113 -15.59 -18.17 -5.78
C VAL A 113 -15.85 -17.73 -7.22
N SER A 114 -14.85 -17.17 -7.90
CA SER A 114 -15.03 -16.59 -9.25
C SER A 114 -14.95 -17.61 -10.39
N LYS A 115 -14.24 -18.73 -10.20
CA LYS A 115 -14.01 -19.74 -11.25
C LYS A 115 -14.71 -21.06 -10.95
N GLY A 116 -14.98 -21.35 -9.68
CA GLY A 116 -15.49 -22.65 -9.24
C GLY A 116 -14.42 -23.74 -9.26
N ALA A 117 -14.79 -24.90 -8.71
CA ALA A 117 -13.96 -26.10 -8.72
C ALA A 117 -14.79 -27.32 -9.07
N SER A 118 -14.29 -28.15 -9.98
CA SER A 118 -14.91 -29.41 -10.38
C SER A 118 -13.84 -30.42 -10.80
N LEU A 119 -14.14 -31.71 -10.71
CA LEU A 119 -13.22 -32.79 -11.10
C LEU A 119 -11.82 -32.71 -10.45
N GLY A 120 -11.73 -32.18 -9.22
CA GLY A 120 -10.47 -32.06 -8.48
C GLY A 120 -9.56 -30.90 -8.92
N LYS A 121 -10.07 -29.94 -9.72
CA LYS A 121 -9.32 -28.75 -10.15
C LYS A 121 -10.20 -27.49 -10.12
N SER A 122 -9.56 -26.32 -10.07
CA SER A 122 -10.26 -25.07 -10.43
C SER A 122 -10.70 -25.13 -11.89
N ASN A 123 -11.88 -24.62 -12.21
CA ASN A 123 -12.38 -24.69 -13.59
C ASN A 123 -11.54 -23.82 -14.53
N GLU A 124 -11.11 -22.65 -14.05
CA GLU A 124 -10.26 -21.70 -14.76
C GLU A 124 -9.28 -21.04 -13.79
N PRO A 125 -8.13 -20.52 -14.26
CA PRO A 125 -7.23 -19.72 -13.46
C PRO A 125 -7.78 -18.31 -13.19
N LEU A 126 -7.30 -17.66 -12.12
CA LEU A 126 -7.35 -16.20 -12.01
C LEU A 126 -6.38 -15.57 -13.02
N ALA A 127 -6.54 -14.28 -13.35
CA ALA A 127 -5.60 -13.58 -14.23
C ALA A 127 -4.18 -13.60 -13.65
N ILE A 128 -4.03 -13.39 -12.33
CA ILE A 128 -2.76 -13.49 -11.62
C ILE A 128 -2.08 -14.86 -11.75
N ASP A 129 -2.85 -15.94 -11.86
CA ASP A 129 -2.33 -17.31 -12.00
C ASP A 129 -1.78 -17.58 -13.40
N THR A 130 -2.09 -16.72 -14.38
CA THR A 130 -1.57 -16.86 -15.75
C THR A 130 -0.18 -16.22 -15.93
N LEU A 131 0.30 -15.48 -14.93
CA LEU A 131 1.65 -14.95 -14.94
C LEU A 131 2.67 -16.09 -14.82
N PRO A 132 3.73 -16.11 -15.65
CA PRO A 132 4.59 -17.28 -15.80
C PRO A 132 5.57 -17.51 -14.63
N VAL A 133 5.78 -16.52 -13.76
CA VAL A 133 6.75 -16.59 -12.68
C VAL A 133 6.06 -16.45 -11.34
N THR A 134 6.49 -17.27 -10.37
CA THR A 134 6.09 -17.12 -8.96
C THR A 134 7.28 -17.15 -8.02
N GLY A 135 7.17 -16.43 -6.92
CA GLY A 135 8.11 -16.40 -5.80
C GLY A 135 7.37 -16.22 -4.49
N ILE A 136 8.11 -16.26 -3.39
CA ILE A 136 7.63 -16.06 -2.02
C ILE A 136 8.44 -14.92 -1.41
N VAL A 137 7.75 -13.99 -0.74
CA VAL A 137 8.35 -12.76 -0.21
C VAL A 137 8.23 -12.70 1.31
N VAL A 138 9.35 -12.43 1.95
CA VAL A 138 9.47 -12.23 3.41
C VAL A 138 9.28 -10.74 3.73
N THR A 139 8.43 -10.40 4.72
CA THR A 139 7.90 -9.03 4.87
C THR A 139 8.19 -8.33 6.19
N HIS A 140 8.92 -8.94 7.14
CA HIS A 140 9.24 -8.34 8.45
C HIS A 140 9.77 -6.89 8.34
N SER A 141 9.38 -6.02 9.28
CA SER A 141 9.91 -4.64 9.39
C SER A 141 11.15 -4.61 10.29
N LEU A 142 11.80 -3.45 10.42
CA LEU A 142 13.02 -3.34 11.24
C LEU A 142 12.77 -3.57 12.74
N ASN A 143 11.57 -3.27 13.24
CA ASN A 143 11.23 -3.32 14.66
C ASN A 143 10.18 -4.36 15.04
N SER A 144 9.67 -5.14 14.09
CA SER A 144 8.64 -6.14 14.35
C SER A 144 8.74 -7.34 13.41
N ILE A 145 8.40 -8.51 13.94
CA ILE A 145 8.25 -9.69 13.08
C ILE A 145 7.02 -9.62 12.16
N VAL A 146 6.04 -8.80 12.52
CA VAL A 146 4.84 -8.53 11.72
C VAL A 146 4.91 -7.07 11.29
N THR A 147 5.06 -6.85 9.99
CA THR A 147 5.03 -5.51 9.40
C THR A 147 3.62 -4.95 9.39
N ASP A 148 3.48 -3.63 9.46
CA ASP A 148 2.30 -2.95 8.92
C ASP A 148 2.51 -2.58 7.43
N SER A 149 1.47 -2.05 6.79
CA SER A 149 1.46 -1.74 5.35
C SER A 149 2.55 -0.75 4.93
N ALA A 150 2.91 0.24 5.78
CA ALA A 150 3.90 1.26 5.47
C ALA A 150 5.29 0.68 5.13
N PRO A 151 6.01 0.03 6.07
CA PRO A 151 7.25 -0.65 5.76
C PRO A 151 7.07 -1.90 4.88
N GLY A 152 5.87 -2.50 4.83
CA GLY A 152 5.58 -3.60 3.92
C GLY A 152 5.67 -3.18 2.45
N ALA A 153 5.06 -2.04 2.11
CA ALA A 153 4.98 -1.50 0.77
C ALA A 153 6.20 -0.66 0.37
N HIS A 154 6.76 0.18 1.27
CA HIS A 154 7.84 1.10 0.89
C HIS A 154 9.13 0.36 0.49
N CYS A 155 9.30 -0.90 0.89
CA CYS A 155 10.43 -1.72 0.47
C CYS A 155 10.46 -1.89 -1.05
N TYR A 156 9.29 -1.96 -1.69
CA TYR A 156 9.16 -2.08 -3.14
C TYR A 156 9.50 -0.79 -3.89
N SER A 157 9.44 0.35 -3.23
CA SER A 157 9.76 1.65 -3.81
C SER A 157 11.16 2.16 -3.43
N THR A 158 11.71 1.74 -2.29
CA THR A 158 12.98 2.28 -1.75
C THR A 158 14.11 1.26 -1.69
N GLY A 159 13.81 -0.04 -1.73
CA GLY A 159 14.80 -1.11 -1.55
C GLY A 159 15.39 -1.20 -0.14
N ASN A 160 14.77 -0.55 0.84
CA ASN A 160 15.22 -0.50 2.22
C ASN A 160 14.05 -0.82 3.15
N LYS A 161 14.36 -1.36 4.32
CA LYS A 161 13.39 -1.58 5.40
C LYS A 161 13.22 -0.30 6.23
N ALA A 162 12.07 -0.15 6.88
CA ALA A 162 11.82 0.84 7.92
C ALA A 162 11.12 0.22 9.14
N ASN A 163 10.91 1.03 10.17
CA ASN A 163 10.07 0.64 11.31
C ASN A 163 8.58 0.71 10.93
N ASN A 164 7.74 -0.02 11.68
CA ASN A 164 6.30 0.11 11.55
C ASN A 164 5.84 1.57 11.69
N GLY A 165 4.93 1.97 10.81
CA GLY A 165 4.43 3.34 10.69
C GLY A 165 5.26 4.31 9.86
N GLN A 166 6.44 3.91 9.35
CA GLN A 166 7.34 4.80 8.61
C GLN A 166 7.34 4.52 7.09
N GLU A 167 7.47 5.59 6.31
CA GLU A 167 7.45 5.56 4.84
C GLU A 167 8.57 6.41 4.26
N GLY A 168 9.29 5.89 3.26
CA GLY A 168 10.32 6.67 2.55
C GLY A 168 11.50 7.15 3.41
N VAL A 169 11.63 6.69 4.65
CA VAL A 169 12.65 7.15 5.60
C VAL A 169 13.37 5.99 6.28
N PHE A 170 14.58 6.25 6.75
CA PHE A 170 15.23 5.42 7.76
C PHE A 170 14.73 5.79 9.16
N PRO A 171 14.69 4.83 10.10
CA PRO A 171 14.42 5.14 11.50
C PRO A 171 15.42 6.14 12.06
N ASP A 172 14.94 7.00 12.94
CA ASP A 172 15.79 7.82 13.79
C ASP A 172 15.22 8.00 15.20
N ASP A 173 15.96 8.75 16.00
CA ASP A 173 15.65 9.00 17.41
C ASP A 173 15.00 10.38 17.65
N THR A 174 14.51 11.06 16.61
CA THR A 174 13.74 12.31 16.75
C THR A 174 12.25 12.02 16.87
N THR A 175 11.45 13.05 17.12
CA THR A 175 9.97 12.93 17.22
C THR A 175 9.24 13.75 16.15
N ASP A 176 9.97 14.43 15.26
CA ASP A 176 9.37 15.25 14.20
C ASP A 176 9.02 14.35 13.00
N LYS A 177 7.78 14.40 12.54
CA LYS A 177 7.27 13.50 11.50
C LYS A 177 8.00 13.63 10.16
N TRP A 178 8.73 14.73 9.98
CA TRP A 178 9.24 15.18 8.67
C TRP A 178 10.76 15.29 8.60
N ASP A 179 11.49 15.00 9.68
CA ASP A 179 12.94 15.19 9.75
C ASP A 179 13.76 13.89 9.65
N ASN A 180 13.10 12.73 9.65
CA ASN A 180 13.79 11.45 9.48
C ASN A 180 14.65 11.41 8.19
N PRO A 181 15.78 10.69 8.22
CA PRO A 181 16.65 10.55 7.04
C PRO A 181 15.88 9.95 5.86
N ARG A 182 15.76 10.69 4.76
CA ARG A 182 14.98 10.23 3.61
C ARG A 182 15.73 9.26 2.71
N ILE A 183 14.95 8.48 1.98
CA ILE A 183 15.37 7.52 0.95
C ILE A 183 14.72 7.93 -0.38
N GLU A 184 15.49 7.98 -1.47
CA GLU A 184 14.93 8.29 -2.79
C GLU A 184 14.07 7.12 -3.29
N HIS A 185 12.83 7.40 -3.69
CA HIS A 185 11.91 6.40 -4.24
C HIS A 185 12.27 6.03 -5.70
N MET A 186 11.89 4.81 -6.10
CA MET A 186 12.05 4.28 -7.47
C MET A 186 11.48 5.23 -8.51
N GLY A 187 10.28 5.77 -8.26
CA GLY A 187 9.59 6.69 -9.15
C GLY A 187 10.42 7.95 -9.42
N SER A 188 10.88 8.61 -8.36
CA SER A 188 11.71 9.83 -8.44
C SER A 188 13.07 9.54 -9.07
N TYR A 189 13.73 8.44 -8.70
CA TYR A 189 15.00 8.01 -9.29
C TYR A 189 14.87 7.75 -10.79
N LEU A 190 13.86 6.98 -11.24
CA LEU A 190 13.67 6.65 -12.65
C LEU A 190 13.13 7.82 -13.47
N ALA A 191 12.41 8.76 -12.86
CA ALA A 191 12.07 10.01 -13.50
C ALA A 191 13.31 10.84 -13.80
N ARG A 192 14.17 11.05 -12.79
CA ARG A 192 15.40 11.85 -12.95
C ARG A 192 16.42 11.20 -13.89
N THR A 193 16.55 9.88 -13.86
CA THR A 193 17.60 9.15 -14.63
C THR A 193 17.12 8.65 -15.99
N GLN A 194 15.82 8.45 -16.18
CA GLN A 194 15.27 7.86 -17.41
C GLN A 194 14.04 8.60 -17.95
N GLY A 195 13.55 9.65 -17.29
CA GLY A 195 12.39 10.42 -17.72
C GLY A 195 11.06 9.67 -17.60
N LYS A 196 10.97 8.64 -16.74
CA LYS A 196 9.72 7.89 -16.51
C LYS A 196 8.70 8.70 -15.72
N TRP A 197 7.42 8.44 -15.94
CA TRP A 197 6.34 8.97 -15.10
C TRP A 197 5.99 8.01 -13.97
N LEU A 198 5.35 8.53 -12.93
CA LEU A 198 4.80 7.81 -11.79
C LEU A 198 3.26 7.88 -11.85
N GLY A 199 2.61 6.75 -11.59
CA GLY A 199 1.18 6.68 -11.35
C GLY A 199 0.85 5.85 -10.13
N ILE A 200 -0.13 6.31 -9.34
CA ILE A 200 -0.58 5.67 -8.11
C ILE A 200 -2.11 5.53 -8.20
N VAL A 201 -2.59 4.31 -8.03
CA VAL A 201 -4.02 3.98 -8.08
C VAL A 201 -4.32 3.08 -6.88
N SER A 202 -5.34 3.40 -6.08
CA SER A 202 -5.73 2.62 -4.92
C SER A 202 -7.24 2.67 -4.69
N THR A 203 -7.79 1.65 -4.03
CA THR A 203 -9.16 1.71 -3.48
C THR A 203 -9.22 2.35 -2.07
N ALA A 204 -8.09 2.66 -1.43
CA ALA A 204 -8.03 3.39 -0.17
C ALA A 204 -8.05 4.92 -0.37
N ASP A 205 -8.10 5.69 0.73
CA ASP A 205 -7.56 7.04 0.75
C ASP A 205 -6.17 7.01 0.11
N VAL A 206 -5.89 7.95 -0.79
CA VAL A 206 -4.53 8.06 -1.35
C VAL A 206 -3.50 8.47 -0.28
N GLU A 207 -3.95 8.92 0.89
CA GLU A 207 -3.12 9.16 2.07
C GLU A 207 -2.72 7.88 2.82
N ASP A 208 -3.42 6.76 2.59
CA ASP A 208 -3.10 5.49 3.25
C ASP A 208 -1.69 5.02 2.88
N ALA A 209 -1.16 4.06 3.63
CA ALA A 209 0.27 3.83 3.64
C ALA A 209 0.82 3.23 2.35
N THR A 210 0.10 2.31 1.71
CA THR A 210 0.56 1.68 0.49
C THR A 210 0.74 2.69 -0.67
N PRO A 211 -0.21 3.60 -0.96
CA PRO A 211 0.03 4.66 -1.94
C PRO A 211 1.12 5.63 -1.51
N ALA A 212 1.13 6.03 -0.24
CA ALA A 212 2.09 6.99 0.28
C ALA A 212 3.53 6.46 0.25
N ALA A 213 3.73 5.17 0.51
CA ALA A 213 4.99 4.45 0.41
C ALA A 213 5.71 4.58 -0.96
N PHE A 214 5.02 4.96 -2.04
CA PHE A 214 5.62 5.13 -3.37
C PHE A 214 6.10 6.55 -3.68
N ALA A 215 5.83 7.53 -2.81
CA ALA A 215 6.05 8.95 -3.11
C ALA A 215 6.36 9.83 -1.89
N VAL A 216 6.14 9.33 -0.67
CA VAL A 216 6.10 10.15 0.55
C VAL A 216 7.17 9.69 1.54
N SER A 217 7.75 10.67 2.22
CA SER A 217 8.78 10.46 3.26
C SER A 217 8.30 11.00 4.60
N THR A 218 7.92 10.12 5.53
CA THR A 218 7.48 10.47 6.88
C THR A 218 7.71 9.32 7.86
N GLN A 219 7.94 9.62 9.14
CA GLN A 219 7.93 8.58 10.18
C GLN A 219 6.53 8.20 10.69
N ASP A 220 5.49 8.87 10.21
CA ASP A 220 4.12 8.65 10.67
C ASP A 220 3.17 8.53 9.48
N ARG A 221 2.79 7.29 9.14
CA ARG A 221 1.77 6.97 8.14
C ARG A 221 0.39 7.60 8.41
N GLY A 222 0.16 8.12 9.61
CA GLY A 222 -1.03 8.88 9.98
C GLY A 222 -0.83 10.39 9.84
N ALA A 223 0.10 10.85 9.01
CA ALA A 223 0.37 12.28 8.85
C ALA A 223 -0.62 13.03 7.93
N GLY A 224 -1.66 12.36 7.42
CA GLY A 224 -2.84 13.02 6.85
C GLY A 224 -2.50 13.90 5.64
N THR A 225 -2.81 15.18 5.75
CA THR A 225 -2.62 16.13 4.64
C THR A 225 -1.17 16.42 4.27
N GLY A 226 -0.21 16.23 5.18
CA GLY A 226 1.21 16.36 4.86
C GLY A 226 1.67 15.29 3.88
N ILE A 227 1.07 14.10 3.93
CA ILE A 227 1.26 13.04 2.93
C ILE A 227 0.72 13.51 1.57
N CYS A 228 -0.48 14.09 1.56
CA CYS A 228 -1.11 14.54 0.32
C CYS A 228 -0.34 15.69 -0.36
N ASP A 229 0.23 16.60 0.43
CA ASP A 229 1.06 17.70 -0.06
C ASP A 229 2.32 17.18 -0.77
N MET A 230 2.95 16.12 -0.25
CA MET A 230 4.14 15.53 -0.89
C MET A 230 3.84 14.93 -2.27
N TYR A 231 2.62 14.48 -2.55
CA TYR A 231 2.25 14.09 -3.91
C TYR A 231 2.30 15.27 -4.89
N LEU A 232 1.88 16.46 -4.45
CA LEU A 232 1.98 17.65 -5.28
C LEU A 232 3.45 18.01 -5.52
N ASP A 233 4.31 17.82 -4.53
CA ASP A 233 5.76 18.03 -4.68
C ASP A 233 6.36 17.07 -5.70
N GLU A 234 5.99 15.78 -5.68
CA GLU A 234 6.38 14.85 -6.73
C GLU A 234 5.91 15.35 -8.12
N ALA A 235 4.67 15.84 -8.21
CA ALA A 235 4.11 16.33 -9.46
C ALA A 235 4.74 17.64 -9.99
N VAL A 236 5.20 18.52 -9.10
CA VAL A 236 5.65 19.89 -9.42
C VAL A 236 7.16 20.06 -9.27
N ALA A 237 7.77 19.60 -8.19
CA ALA A 237 9.21 19.70 -7.97
C ALA A 237 9.98 18.61 -8.74
N ASN A 238 9.49 17.36 -8.69
CA ASN A 238 10.13 16.24 -9.39
C ASN A 238 9.56 16.00 -10.80
N HIS A 239 8.46 16.66 -11.15
CA HIS A 239 7.76 16.52 -12.43
C HIS A 239 7.47 15.06 -12.83
N ASN A 240 7.29 14.16 -11.86
CA ASN A 240 7.20 12.73 -12.11
C ASN A 240 5.81 12.15 -11.86
N LEU A 241 5.03 12.64 -10.89
CA LEU A 241 3.68 12.14 -10.64
C LEU A 241 2.72 12.67 -11.70
N HIS A 242 2.08 11.74 -12.41
CA HIS A 242 1.15 12.02 -13.50
C HIS A 242 -0.24 11.41 -13.28
N VAL A 243 -0.36 10.40 -12.41
CA VAL A 243 -1.66 9.83 -12.05
C VAL A 243 -1.72 9.62 -10.55
N LEU A 244 -2.77 10.14 -9.91
CA LEU A 244 -3.11 9.85 -8.52
C LEU A 244 -4.62 9.58 -8.45
N MET A 245 -5.01 8.35 -8.13
CA MET A 245 -6.42 7.96 -8.07
C MET A 245 -6.74 7.12 -6.84
N GLY A 246 -7.84 7.44 -6.17
CA GLY A 246 -8.41 6.64 -5.09
C GLY A 246 -9.51 7.37 -4.33
N GLY A 247 -9.62 7.10 -3.04
CA GLY A 247 -10.48 7.81 -2.09
C GLY A 247 -9.78 9.01 -1.44
N GLY A 248 -10.25 9.40 -0.26
CA GLY A 248 -9.57 10.38 0.60
C GLY A 248 -9.77 11.84 0.20
N ARG A 249 -10.85 12.18 -0.53
CA ARG A 249 -11.12 13.57 -0.97
C ARG A 249 -11.09 14.59 0.18
N LYS A 250 -11.44 14.17 1.40
CA LYS A 250 -11.41 15.02 2.60
C LYS A 250 -10.05 15.65 2.88
N TRP A 251 -8.96 14.96 2.52
CA TRP A 251 -7.61 15.44 2.70
C TRP A 251 -7.26 16.55 1.71
N PHE A 252 -7.93 16.65 0.58
CA PHE A 252 -7.58 17.64 -0.44
C PHE A 252 -8.35 18.96 -0.32
N LEU A 253 -9.26 19.06 0.66
CA LEU A 253 -10.19 20.17 0.80
C LEU A 253 -9.93 20.99 2.08
N PRO A 254 -10.18 22.32 2.06
CA PRO A 254 -10.00 23.20 3.20
C PRO A 254 -10.80 22.75 4.42
N LEU A 255 -10.23 22.89 5.62
CA LEU A 255 -10.92 22.66 6.90
C LEU A 255 -12.05 23.68 7.10
N ASP A 256 -13.22 23.38 6.57
CA ASP A 256 -14.46 24.10 6.87
C ASP A 256 -15.13 23.43 8.07
N GLY A 257 -15.24 24.14 9.20
CA GLY A 257 -15.77 23.61 10.48
C GLY A 257 -17.21 23.04 10.48
N SER A 258 -17.79 22.80 9.30
CA SER A 258 -19.01 22.06 9.03
C SER A 258 -18.71 20.58 8.79
N ALA A 259 -19.34 19.70 9.57
CA ALA A 259 -19.29 18.24 9.38
C ALA A 259 -20.03 17.74 8.11
N GLY A 260 -20.13 18.55 7.05
CA GLY A 260 -20.86 18.27 5.82
C GLY A 260 -20.01 18.54 4.58
N ALA A 261 -20.05 17.58 3.63
CA ALA A 261 -19.44 17.55 2.30
C ALA A 261 -18.45 18.69 1.94
N GLY A 262 -17.23 18.58 2.44
CA GLY A 262 -16.12 19.48 2.11
C GLY A 262 -14.84 18.89 2.67
N SER A 263 -14.47 19.27 3.89
CA SER A 263 -13.43 18.57 4.63
C SER A 263 -14.01 17.58 5.65
N GLY A 264 -13.95 16.29 5.34
CA GLY A 264 -14.10 15.23 6.35
C GLY A 264 -12.96 15.17 7.38
N ARG A 265 -12.14 16.24 7.50
CA ARG A 265 -11.06 16.35 8.49
C ARG A 265 -11.61 16.52 9.91
N VAL A 266 -12.89 16.91 10.07
CA VAL A 266 -13.52 17.05 11.39
C VAL A 266 -13.56 15.69 12.13
N ASN A 267 -13.06 15.65 13.37
CA ASN A 267 -12.91 14.44 14.20
C ASN A 267 -11.89 13.40 13.70
N SER A 268 -10.97 13.75 12.81
CA SER A 268 -9.78 12.93 12.57
C SER A 268 -8.72 13.15 13.66
N SER A 269 -8.06 12.08 14.12
CA SER A 269 -6.88 12.18 15.01
C SER A 269 -5.72 12.93 14.37
N THR A 270 -5.75 13.13 13.06
CA THR A 270 -4.73 13.77 12.23
C THR A 270 -5.14 15.18 11.76
N ALA A 271 -6.35 15.63 12.12
CA ALA A 271 -6.95 16.89 11.67
C ALA A 271 -6.18 18.15 12.10
N SER A 272 -5.51 18.10 13.25
CA SER A 272 -4.79 19.22 13.86
C SER A 272 -3.33 19.33 13.39
N GLY A 273 -2.80 18.33 12.68
CA GLY A 273 -1.41 18.28 12.21
C GLY A 273 -1.28 18.38 10.70
N GLY A 274 -2.25 19.07 10.07
CA GLY A 274 -2.64 18.88 8.68
C GLY A 274 -1.48 18.84 7.70
N ASP A 275 -0.72 19.91 7.54
CA ASP A 275 0.27 19.97 6.46
C ASP A 275 1.68 19.83 7.00
N TYR A 276 2.60 19.43 6.13
CA TYR A 276 3.99 19.31 6.53
C TYR A 276 4.65 20.69 6.59
N VAL A 277 5.60 20.83 7.52
CA VAL A 277 6.65 21.85 7.45
C VAL A 277 7.96 21.10 7.62
N VAL A 278 8.75 21.03 6.55
CA VAL A 278 10.04 20.35 6.63
C VAL A 278 11.10 21.26 7.21
N PRO A 279 12.07 20.70 7.96
CA PRO A 279 13.26 21.43 8.34
C PRO A 279 14.02 22.02 7.14
N SER A 280 14.70 23.15 7.35
CA SER A 280 15.40 23.88 6.27
C SER A 280 16.55 23.08 5.65
N ASP A 281 17.19 22.19 6.41
CA ASP A 281 18.21 21.26 5.92
C ASP A 281 17.60 20.20 5.01
N VAL A 282 16.39 19.70 5.32
CA VAL A 282 15.64 18.77 4.47
C VAL A 282 15.24 19.46 3.17
N GLN A 283 14.66 20.66 3.25
CA GLN A 283 14.36 21.50 2.08
C GLN A 283 15.58 21.67 1.17
N ALA A 284 16.72 22.09 1.74
CA ALA A 284 17.93 22.35 0.96
C ALA A 284 18.53 21.06 0.37
N GLY A 285 18.63 20.00 1.18
CA GLY A 285 19.29 18.75 0.79
C GLY A 285 18.50 17.94 -0.23
N TRP A 286 17.18 17.97 -0.18
CA TRP A 286 16.30 17.25 -1.10
C TRP A 286 15.69 18.14 -2.19
N SER A 287 15.94 19.46 -2.14
CA SER A 287 15.33 20.43 -3.07
C SER A 287 13.80 20.36 -3.11
N VAL A 288 13.19 20.07 -1.97
CA VAL A 288 11.73 19.98 -1.80
C VAL A 288 11.17 21.30 -1.25
N PRO A 289 9.90 21.63 -1.47
CA PRO A 289 9.29 22.79 -0.83
C PRO A 289 9.35 22.72 0.70
N ALA A 290 9.38 23.88 1.35
CA ALA A 290 9.39 23.95 2.82
C ALA A 290 8.08 23.45 3.45
N GLY A 291 6.98 23.47 2.70
CA GLY A 291 5.64 23.28 3.22
C GLY A 291 5.16 24.44 4.08
N ALA A 292 3.88 24.41 4.44
CA ALA A 292 3.26 25.37 5.35
C ALA A 292 1.99 24.74 5.92
N VAL A 293 1.75 24.91 7.22
CA VAL A 293 0.43 24.58 7.81
C VAL A 293 -0.60 25.58 7.32
N ASP A 294 -1.46 25.16 6.40
CA ASP A 294 -2.55 25.95 5.83
C ASP A 294 -3.88 25.16 5.86
N PRO A 295 -4.68 25.33 6.93
CA PRO A 295 -5.98 24.67 7.02
C PRO A 295 -6.97 25.14 5.94
N ASN A 296 -6.70 26.24 5.24
CA ASN A 296 -7.58 26.76 4.19
C ASN A 296 -7.18 26.30 2.78
N ARG A 297 -6.12 25.49 2.67
CA ARG A 297 -5.60 25.05 1.38
C ARG A 297 -6.58 24.16 0.65
N ASN A 298 -6.83 24.47 -0.63
CA ASN A 298 -7.55 23.60 -1.55
C ASN A 298 -6.55 22.90 -2.47
N LEU A 299 -6.10 21.72 -2.04
CA LEU A 299 -5.09 20.95 -2.76
C LEU A 299 -5.61 20.45 -4.12
N ILE A 300 -6.92 20.20 -4.27
CA ILE A 300 -7.51 19.87 -5.59
C ILE A 300 -7.24 21.00 -6.59
N ALA A 301 -7.45 22.26 -6.18
CA ALA A 301 -7.21 23.41 -7.03
C ALA A 301 -5.72 23.57 -7.38
N ASP A 302 -4.83 23.23 -6.46
CA ASP A 302 -3.38 23.23 -6.72
C ASP A 302 -2.99 22.18 -7.76
N PHE A 303 -3.53 20.95 -7.67
CA PHE A 303 -3.32 19.92 -8.69
C PHE A 303 -3.88 20.35 -10.06
N GLN A 304 -5.06 20.96 -10.10
CA GLN A 304 -5.63 21.50 -11.33
C GLN A 304 -4.72 22.59 -11.93
N THR A 305 -4.17 23.47 -11.08
CA THR A 305 -3.19 24.49 -11.48
C THR A 305 -1.90 23.86 -12.02
N ALA A 306 -1.47 22.72 -11.45
CA ALA A 306 -0.36 21.92 -11.94
C ALA A 306 -0.66 21.11 -13.22
N GLY A 307 -1.86 21.29 -13.80
CA GLY A 307 -2.28 20.73 -15.09
C GLY A 307 -3.00 19.38 -15.00
N PHE A 308 -3.42 18.95 -13.81
CA PHE A 308 -4.17 17.70 -13.67
C PHE A 308 -5.62 17.87 -14.12
N TYR A 309 -6.10 16.93 -14.93
CA TYR A 309 -7.52 16.71 -15.09
C TYR A 309 -8.08 16.11 -13.79
N TYR A 310 -9.12 16.71 -13.23
CA TYR A 310 -9.75 16.23 -12.00
C TYR A 310 -11.05 15.48 -12.30
N ALA A 311 -11.12 14.23 -11.85
CA ALA A 311 -12.31 13.38 -11.93
C ALA A 311 -12.84 13.09 -10.51
N PRO A 312 -14.01 13.63 -10.11
CA PRO A 312 -14.58 13.35 -8.79
C PRO A 312 -15.32 12.01 -8.71
N ASP A 313 -15.71 11.43 -9.84
CA ASP A 313 -16.56 10.24 -9.94
C ASP A 313 -16.26 9.46 -11.24
N LEU A 314 -16.93 8.31 -11.42
CA LEU A 314 -16.80 7.48 -12.61
C LEU A 314 -17.27 8.21 -13.87
N ALA A 315 -18.33 9.02 -13.79
CA ALA A 315 -18.77 9.86 -14.91
C ALA A 315 -17.68 10.83 -15.36
N GLY A 316 -17.05 11.56 -14.44
CA GLY A 316 -15.90 12.43 -14.71
C GLY A 316 -14.71 11.68 -15.28
N LEU A 317 -14.41 10.50 -14.73
CA LEU A 317 -13.34 9.63 -15.24
C LEU A 317 -13.64 9.14 -16.68
N ASN A 318 -14.92 8.87 -16.99
CA ASN A 318 -15.37 8.50 -18.32
C ASN A 318 -15.41 9.66 -19.30
N ALA A 319 -15.55 10.90 -18.82
CA ALA A 319 -15.55 12.12 -19.63
C ALA A 319 -14.15 12.56 -20.11
N MET A 320 -13.07 11.90 -19.64
CA MET A 320 -11.72 12.11 -20.18
C MET A 320 -11.70 11.96 -21.70
N THR A 321 -11.04 12.90 -22.38
CA THR A 321 -10.91 12.90 -23.84
C THR A 321 -9.86 11.92 -24.34
N GLY A 322 -8.99 11.44 -23.44
CA GLY A 322 -7.84 10.63 -23.77
C GLY A 322 -6.61 11.47 -24.14
N SER A 323 -6.72 12.80 -24.21
CA SER A 323 -5.58 13.69 -24.45
C SER A 323 -4.82 14.07 -23.17
N GLU A 324 -5.43 13.82 -22.01
CA GLU A 324 -4.89 14.20 -20.70
C GLU A 324 -3.56 13.49 -20.43
N THR A 325 -2.60 14.24 -19.89
CA THR A 325 -1.25 13.75 -19.50
C THR A 325 -1.06 13.71 -17.98
N LYS A 326 -1.98 14.32 -17.22
CA LYS A 326 -2.02 14.31 -15.76
C LYS A 326 -3.45 14.10 -15.27
N LEU A 327 -3.67 13.22 -14.29
CA LEU A 327 -4.99 12.80 -13.81
C LEU A 327 -5.04 12.69 -12.29
N LEU A 328 -5.97 13.40 -11.67
CA LEU A 328 -6.32 13.29 -10.26
C LEU A 328 -7.74 12.74 -10.16
N GLY A 329 -7.93 11.61 -9.48
CA GLY A 329 -9.23 11.00 -9.23
C GLY A 329 -9.49 10.78 -7.76
N LEU A 330 -10.51 11.41 -7.19
CA LEU A 330 -10.83 11.30 -5.75
C LEU A 330 -12.31 10.95 -5.58
N PHE A 331 -12.61 9.67 -5.41
CA PHE A 331 -13.95 9.11 -5.64
C PHE A 331 -14.82 8.94 -4.38
N ASN A 332 -14.23 9.10 -3.20
CA ASN A 332 -14.91 9.04 -1.91
C ASN A 332 -14.25 10.03 -0.93
N SER A 333 -14.94 10.44 0.14
CA SER A 333 -14.33 11.28 1.18
C SER A 333 -13.25 10.55 1.96
N GLY A 334 -13.42 9.25 2.23
CA GLY A 334 -12.42 8.35 2.80
C GLY A 334 -12.14 7.21 1.83
N HIS A 335 -11.97 5.99 2.34
CA HIS A 335 -11.67 4.85 1.49
C HIS A 335 -12.85 4.62 0.55
N MET A 336 -12.58 4.11 -0.65
CA MET A 336 -13.65 3.78 -1.57
C MET A 336 -14.49 2.64 -0.98
N ASP A 337 -15.78 2.62 -1.31
CA ASP A 337 -16.64 1.51 -0.92
C ASP A 337 -16.14 0.21 -1.57
N VAL A 338 -16.25 -0.89 -0.84
CA VAL A 338 -15.82 -2.22 -1.29
C VAL A 338 -16.58 -2.66 -2.55
N SER A 339 -15.96 -3.49 -3.37
CA SER A 339 -16.56 -4.00 -4.62
C SER A 339 -17.85 -4.77 -4.40
N TYR A 340 -18.00 -5.51 -3.30
CA TYR A 340 -19.25 -6.19 -2.95
C TYR A 340 -20.45 -5.21 -2.94
N ASP A 341 -20.28 -4.08 -2.27
CA ASP A 341 -21.33 -3.07 -2.09
C ASP A 341 -21.53 -2.24 -3.38
N LYS A 342 -20.44 -1.89 -4.09
CA LYS A 342 -20.49 -1.22 -5.41
C LYS A 342 -21.26 -2.04 -6.45
N ILE A 343 -20.99 -3.34 -6.54
CA ILE A 343 -21.66 -4.24 -7.47
C ILE A 343 -23.13 -4.44 -7.08
N ALA A 344 -23.43 -4.58 -5.79
CA ALA A 344 -24.80 -4.65 -5.30
C ALA A 344 -25.62 -3.41 -5.71
N HIS A 345 -25.04 -2.22 -5.56
CA HIS A 345 -25.66 -0.97 -5.99
C HIS A 345 -25.86 -0.92 -7.51
N ARG A 346 -24.84 -1.24 -8.31
CA ARG A 346 -24.94 -1.27 -9.78
C ARG A 346 -26.01 -2.25 -10.28
N ARG A 347 -26.25 -3.34 -9.54
CA ARG A 347 -27.31 -4.33 -9.84
C ARG A 347 -28.68 -3.97 -9.27
N ASN A 348 -28.78 -2.93 -8.45
CA ASN A 348 -29.96 -2.60 -7.65
C ASN A 348 -30.50 -3.81 -6.85
N SER A 349 -29.59 -4.61 -6.27
CA SER A 349 -29.94 -5.90 -5.64
C SER A 349 -30.48 -5.77 -4.21
N GLY A 350 -30.58 -4.55 -3.66
CA GLY A 350 -31.01 -4.32 -2.27
C GLY A 350 -30.04 -4.85 -1.20
N THR A 351 -28.91 -5.44 -1.59
CA THR A 351 -27.88 -6.02 -0.71
C THR A 351 -26.82 -4.99 -0.29
N ILE A 352 -27.14 -3.70 -0.36
CA ILE A 352 -26.25 -2.62 0.04
C ILE A 352 -26.15 -2.63 1.57
N ALA A 353 -24.91 -2.63 2.06
CA ALA A 353 -24.65 -2.66 3.47
C ALA A 353 -25.15 -1.40 4.20
N SER A 354 -25.77 -1.59 5.36
CA SER A 354 -26.12 -0.48 6.24
C SER A 354 -24.85 0.24 6.70
N GLY A 355 -24.78 1.55 6.50
CA GLY A 355 -23.61 2.38 6.81
C GLY A 355 -22.57 2.50 5.69
N SER A 356 -22.75 1.81 4.54
CA SER A 356 -21.94 2.09 3.35
C SER A 356 -22.14 3.54 2.90
N LEU A 357 -21.05 4.17 2.43
CA LEU A 357 -21.07 5.55 1.94
C LEU A 357 -21.57 5.64 0.49
N ILE A 358 -22.03 4.53 -0.09
CA ILE A 358 -22.49 4.49 -1.47
C ILE A 358 -23.69 5.39 -1.74
N ALA A 359 -24.50 5.72 -0.73
CA ALA A 359 -25.57 6.71 -0.87
C ALA A 359 -25.02 8.13 -1.08
N THR A 360 -23.87 8.44 -0.48
CA THR A 360 -23.18 9.74 -0.60
C THR A 360 -22.31 9.79 -1.85
N TYR A 361 -21.68 8.67 -2.22
CA TYR A 361 -20.78 8.54 -3.37
C TYR A 361 -21.22 7.36 -4.27
N PRO A 362 -22.37 7.43 -4.95
CA PRO A 362 -22.91 6.28 -5.69
C PRO A 362 -22.14 5.93 -6.97
N ASP A 363 -21.47 6.91 -7.56
CA ASP A 363 -20.80 6.79 -8.87
C ASP A 363 -19.29 6.58 -8.73
N GLN A 364 -18.88 5.59 -7.93
CA GLN A 364 -17.48 5.21 -7.76
C GLN A 364 -17.01 4.23 -8.84
N PRO A 365 -15.79 4.40 -9.40
CA PRO A 365 -15.20 3.42 -10.30
C PRO A 365 -14.77 2.13 -9.55
N LEU A 366 -14.65 1.04 -10.30
CA LEU A 366 -13.93 -0.16 -9.89
C LEU A 366 -12.43 -0.01 -10.14
N LEU A 367 -11.60 -0.82 -9.47
CA LEU A 367 -10.14 -0.76 -9.60
C LEU A 367 -9.67 -0.99 -11.04
N GLU A 368 -10.30 -1.89 -11.80
CA GLU A 368 -9.97 -2.12 -13.20
C GLU A 368 -10.35 -0.95 -14.12
N GLU A 369 -11.38 -0.17 -13.76
CA GLU A 369 -11.80 1.03 -14.51
C GLU A 369 -10.78 2.16 -14.27
N MET A 370 -10.33 2.33 -13.02
CA MET A 370 -9.23 3.25 -12.70
C MET A 370 -7.92 2.83 -13.37
N THR A 371 -7.60 1.54 -13.37
CA THR A 371 -6.38 0.98 -13.99
C THR A 371 -6.32 1.30 -15.49
N ASP A 372 -7.40 1.08 -16.24
CA ASP A 372 -7.46 1.38 -17.67
C ASP A 372 -7.20 2.87 -17.96
N LYS A 373 -7.75 3.75 -17.13
CA LYS A 373 -7.62 5.20 -17.29
C LYS A 373 -6.22 5.70 -16.96
N ALA A 374 -5.61 5.15 -15.92
CA ALA A 374 -4.22 5.41 -15.60
C ALA A 374 -3.28 4.96 -16.73
N LEU A 375 -3.48 3.75 -17.27
CA LEU A 375 -2.69 3.23 -18.39
C LEU A 375 -2.85 4.12 -19.64
N THR A 376 -4.04 4.66 -19.89
CA THR A 376 -4.31 5.61 -20.98
C THR A 376 -3.51 6.91 -20.84
N VAL A 377 -3.27 7.38 -19.61
CA VAL A 377 -2.45 8.57 -19.34
C VAL A 377 -0.97 8.23 -19.42
N LEU A 378 -0.51 7.24 -18.66
CA LEU A 378 0.91 6.93 -18.47
C LEU A 378 1.58 6.39 -19.74
N SER A 379 0.84 5.65 -20.58
CA SER A 379 1.38 5.09 -21.82
C SER A 379 1.80 6.16 -22.85
N LYS A 380 1.37 7.42 -22.68
CA LYS A 380 1.80 8.54 -23.53
C LYS A 380 3.27 8.90 -23.34
N ASN A 381 3.88 8.54 -22.21
CA ASN A 381 5.29 8.81 -22.02
C ASN A 381 6.14 7.83 -22.85
N ALA A 382 6.88 8.36 -23.82
CA ALA A 382 7.79 7.57 -24.64
C ALA A 382 8.88 6.86 -23.83
N ASN A 383 9.27 7.42 -22.68
CA ASN A 383 10.26 6.86 -21.76
C ASN A 383 9.69 5.78 -20.82
N GLY A 384 8.36 5.63 -20.80
CA GLY A 384 7.63 4.69 -19.97
C GLY A 384 7.30 5.22 -18.58
N PHE A 385 6.92 4.31 -17.68
CA PHE A 385 6.41 4.69 -16.37
C PHE A 385 6.67 3.63 -15.29
N VAL A 386 6.58 4.06 -14.04
CA VAL A 386 6.34 3.21 -12.86
C VAL A 386 4.90 3.43 -12.43
N MET A 387 4.17 2.37 -12.18
CA MET A 387 2.79 2.44 -11.72
C MET A 387 2.59 1.51 -10.53
N MET A 388 1.90 2.00 -9.51
CA MET A 388 1.41 1.18 -8.40
C MET A 388 -0.12 1.13 -8.43
N ILE A 389 -0.68 -0.06 -8.30
CA ILE A 389 -2.12 -0.36 -8.22
C ILE A 389 -2.38 -1.13 -6.94
N GLU A 390 -3.30 -0.67 -6.12
CA GLU A 390 -3.63 -1.30 -4.84
C GLU A 390 -5.08 -1.76 -4.75
N GLY A 391 -5.27 -3.02 -4.36
CA GLY A 391 -6.54 -3.55 -3.85
C GLY A 391 -6.58 -3.48 -2.33
N ALA A 392 -6.85 -2.28 -1.79
CA ALA A 392 -6.62 -1.96 -0.37
C ALA A 392 -7.64 -2.55 0.59
N SER A 393 -8.85 -2.84 0.10
CA SER A 393 -9.96 -3.28 0.94
C SER A 393 -9.90 -4.77 1.29
N ILE A 394 -8.98 -5.54 0.67
CA ILE A 394 -8.76 -6.94 1.03
C ILE A 394 -8.31 -7.01 2.50
N ASP A 395 -7.27 -6.27 2.87
CA ASP A 395 -6.79 -6.15 4.25
C ASP A 395 -7.85 -5.60 5.21
N LYS A 396 -8.45 -4.46 4.87
CA LYS A 396 -9.44 -3.78 5.73
C LYS A 396 -10.62 -4.70 6.07
N GLN A 397 -11.06 -5.50 5.10
CA GLN A 397 -12.14 -6.45 5.31
C GLN A 397 -11.67 -7.76 5.96
N ALA A 398 -10.41 -8.16 5.78
CA ALA A 398 -9.78 -9.26 6.54
C ALA A 398 -9.64 -8.93 8.03
N HIS A 399 -9.24 -7.70 8.38
CA HIS A 399 -9.27 -7.16 9.74
C HIS A 399 -10.67 -7.26 10.36
N ASN A 400 -11.71 -6.94 9.58
CA ASN A 400 -13.10 -7.07 9.99
C ASN A 400 -13.62 -8.52 9.94
N MET A 401 -12.81 -9.49 9.53
CA MET A 401 -13.20 -10.89 9.27
C MET A 401 -14.47 -10.98 8.41
N ASP A 402 -14.59 -10.10 7.41
CA ASP A 402 -15.69 -10.02 6.44
C ASP A 402 -15.34 -10.80 5.17
N THR A 403 -15.55 -12.12 5.25
CA THR A 403 -15.23 -13.07 4.17
C THR A 403 -15.75 -12.61 2.82
N GLU A 404 -16.99 -12.17 2.79
CA GLU A 404 -17.69 -11.82 1.58
C GLU A 404 -17.08 -10.60 0.89
N ARG A 405 -16.76 -9.57 1.66
CA ARG A 405 -16.21 -8.33 1.12
C ARG A 405 -14.75 -8.47 0.69
N TRP A 406 -13.86 -9.07 1.51
CA TRP A 406 -12.46 -9.22 1.08
C TRP A 406 -12.31 -10.17 -0.11
N VAL A 407 -13.17 -11.20 -0.26
CA VAL A 407 -13.16 -12.06 -1.45
C VAL A 407 -13.55 -11.26 -2.69
N HIS A 408 -14.59 -10.43 -2.61
CA HIS A 408 -15.02 -9.59 -3.72
C HIS A 408 -13.91 -8.61 -4.13
N ASP A 409 -13.23 -7.99 -3.17
CA ASP A 409 -12.12 -7.07 -3.46
C ASP A 409 -10.91 -7.80 -4.04
N ALA A 410 -10.66 -9.06 -3.64
CA ALA A 410 -9.65 -9.90 -4.29
C ALA A 410 -10.02 -10.24 -5.75
N ILE A 411 -11.31 -10.37 -6.07
CA ILE A 411 -11.79 -10.54 -7.46
C ILE A 411 -11.65 -9.23 -8.26
N GLU A 412 -11.96 -8.07 -7.65
CA GLU A 412 -11.74 -6.75 -8.25
C GLU A 412 -10.24 -6.53 -8.56
N PHE A 413 -9.36 -6.89 -7.62
CA PHE A 413 -7.92 -6.83 -7.81
C PHE A 413 -7.44 -7.73 -8.95
N ASP A 414 -7.94 -8.96 -9.08
CA ASP A 414 -7.61 -9.85 -10.20
C ASP A 414 -8.07 -9.28 -11.56
N LYS A 415 -9.20 -8.55 -11.59
CA LYS A 415 -9.65 -7.86 -12.80
C LYS A 415 -8.71 -6.73 -13.19
N ALA A 416 -8.16 -5.99 -12.24
CA ALA A 416 -7.11 -5.00 -12.50
C ALA A 416 -5.81 -5.64 -13.02
N VAL A 417 -5.40 -6.79 -12.45
CA VAL A 417 -4.29 -7.61 -12.97
C VAL A 417 -4.54 -7.99 -14.44
N ALA A 418 -5.76 -8.38 -14.79
CA ALA A 418 -6.11 -8.72 -16.18
C ALA A 418 -5.92 -7.54 -17.14
N LYS A 419 -6.24 -6.30 -16.71
CA LYS A 419 -5.99 -5.08 -17.52
C LYS A 419 -4.50 -4.87 -17.77
N CYS A 420 -3.67 -5.03 -16.75
CA CYS A 420 -2.23 -4.92 -16.89
C CYS A 420 -1.65 -6.01 -17.79
N ILE A 421 -2.12 -7.26 -17.68
CA ILE A 421 -1.70 -8.35 -18.58
C ILE A 421 -2.06 -8.04 -20.03
N ALA A 422 -3.27 -7.53 -20.29
CA ALA A 422 -3.67 -7.10 -21.63
C ALA A 422 -2.79 -5.96 -22.15
N PHE A 423 -2.46 -4.98 -21.30
CA PHE A 423 -1.54 -3.91 -21.65
C PHE A 423 -0.13 -4.42 -21.97
N GLN A 424 0.41 -5.34 -21.18
CA GLN A 424 1.72 -5.96 -21.42
C GLN A 424 1.75 -6.77 -22.73
N ALA A 425 0.65 -7.44 -23.08
CA ALA A 425 0.57 -8.15 -24.37
C ALA A 425 0.73 -7.19 -25.56
N ALA A 426 0.22 -5.96 -25.46
CA ALA A 426 0.43 -4.90 -26.45
C ALA A 426 1.76 -4.15 -26.29
N ASN A 427 2.37 -4.19 -25.10
CA ASN A 427 3.59 -3.46 -24.73
C ASN A 427 4.60 -4.42 -24.08
N PRO A 428 5.28 -5.29 -24.85
CA PRO A 428 6.07 -6.42 -24.34
C PRO A 428 7.33 -6.04 -23.54
N ASP A 429 7.68 -4.76 -23.53
CA ASP A 429 8.68 -4.10 -22.71
C ASP A 429 8.12 -3.63 -21.35
N THR A 430 6.99 -4.18 -20.93
CA THR A 430 6.39 -3.99 -19.59
C THR A 430 6.77 -5.13 -18.65
N LEU A 431 7.11 -4.80 -17.40
CA LEU A 431 7.22 -5.72 -16.26
C LEU A 431 5.96 -5.57 -15.39
N ILE A 432 5.29 -6.69 -15.12
CA ILE A 432 4.19 -6.76 -14.15
C ILE A 432 4.67 -7.55 -12.93
N ILE A 433 4.46 -7.01 -11.74
CA ILE A 433 4.73 -7.66 -10.46
C ILE A 433 3.46 -7.57 -9.62
N VAL A 434 2.94 -8.72 -9.19
CA VAL A 434 1.74 -8.82 -8.35
C VAL A 434 2.10 -9.47 -7.03
N THR A 435 1.91 -8.76 -5.93
CA THR A 435 2.29 -9.20 -4.58
C THR A 435 1.31 -8.63 -3.55
N ALA A 436 1.63 -8.78 -2.28
CA ALA A 436 1.06 -8.04 -1.17
C ALA A 436 2.16 -7.26 -0.46
N ASP A 437 1.81 -6.45 0.52
CA ASP A 437 2.70 -5.84 1.52
C ASP A 437 2.90 -6.77 2.73
N HIS A 438 1.86 -7.50 3.13
CA HIS A 438 1.85 -8.55 4.16
C HIS A 438 0.67 -9.52 3.99
N GLU A 439 0.56 -10.51 4.88
CA GLU A 439 -0.65 -11.32 5.03
C GLU A 439 -1.53 -10.74 6.14
N CYS A 440 -2.85 -10.81 5.99
CA CYS A 440 -3.80 -10.37 7.01
C CYS A 440 -4.70 -11.50 7.54
N ALA A 441 -4.91 -11.52 8.85
CA ALA A 441 -5.83 -12.40 9.58
C ALA A 441 -5.50 -13.91 9.59
N GLY A 442 -4.42 -14.36 8.93
CA GLY A 442 -3.99 -15.76 8.91
C GLY A 442 -5.07 -16.65 8.32
N ILE A 443 -5.54 -16.30 7.12
CA ILE A 443 -6.71 -16.93 6.50
C ILE A 443 -6.40 -18.39 6.17
N ALA A 444 -7.32 -19.29 6.56
CA ALA A 444 -7.28 -20.70 6.24
C ALA A 444 -8.62 -21.17 5.65
N ILE A 445 -8.58 -21.77 4.45
CA ILE A 445 -9.76 -22.44 3.89
C ILE A 445 -9.88 -23.81 4.57
N SER A 446 -10.81 -23.90 5.53
CA SER A 446 -10.90 -25.03 6.45
C SER A 446 -11.78 -26.17 5.93
N GLY A 447 -12.59 -25.91 4.91
CA GLY A 447 -13.50 -26.89 4.29
C GLY A 447 -14.69 -26.22 3.62
N GLY A 448 -15.80 -26.96 3.54
CA GLY A 448 -17.07 -26.51 2.97
C GLY A 448 -18.24 -26.92 3.85
N SER A 449 -19.33 -26.15 3.83
CA SER A 449 -20.54 -26.46 4.58
C SER A 449 -21.11 -27.82 4.15
N THR A 450 -21.56 -28.63 5.11
CA THR A 450 -22.25 -29.90 4.84
C THR A 450 -23.72 -29.73 4.46
N VAL A 451 -24.25 -28.50 4.55
CA VAL A 451 -25.66 -28.18 4.35
C VAL A 451 -25.85 -27.06 3.30
N THR A 452 -27.07 -26.97 2.77
CA THR A 452 -27.52 -25.90 1.86
C THR A 452 -27.65 -24.56 2.59
N ASP A 453 -27.68 -23.46 1.85
CA ASP A 453 -27.92 -22.13 2.45
C ASP A 453 -29.30 -22.08 3.11
N ALA A 454 -30.33 -22.62 2.45
CA ALA A 454 -31.68 -22.72 3.02
C ALA A 454 -31.71 -23.44 4.39
N ALA A 455 -30.90 -24.48 4.55
CA ALA A 455 -30.75 -25.15 5.84
C ALA A 455 -30.04 -24.25 6.87
N LEU A 456 -28.95 -23.55 6.49
CA LEU A 456 -28.25 -22.59 7.37
C LEU A 456 -29.18 -21.48 7.89
N GLN A 457 -30.15 -21.04 7.09
CA GLN A 457 -31.12 -20.03 7.55
C GLN A 457 -32.14 -20.59 8.53
N SER A 458 -32.40 -21.89 8.48
CA SER A 458 -33.41 -22.54 9.30
C SER A 458 -32.87 -22.88 10.69
N THR A 459 -33.72 -22.83 11.72
CA THR A 459 -33.40 -23.32 13.07
C THR A 459 -33.26 -24.85 13.14
N ALA A 460 -33.37 -25.56 12.01
CA ALA A 460 -33.17 -27.00 11.93
C ALA A 460 -31.68 -27.39 12.00
N VAL A 461 -30.78 -26.44 11.73
CA VAL A 461 -29.34 -26.62 11.97
C VAL A 461 -29.10 -26.44 13.47
N GLY A 462 -28.60 -27.49 14.13
CA GLY A 462 -28.28 -27.46 15.56
C GLY A 462 -27.16 -26.47 15.89
N SER A 463 -25.94 -26.96 16.10
CA SER A 463 -24.81 -26.05 16.29
C SER A 463 -24.31 -25.57 14.92
N LEU A 464 -24.15 -24.25 14.73
CA LEU A 464 -23.47 -23.72 13.53
C LEU A 464 -22.02 -24.23 13.40
N LYS A 465 -21.42 -24.77 14.47
CA LYS A 465 -20.12 -25.46 14.38
C LYS A 465 -20.21 -26.84 13.71
N SER A 466 -21.35 -27.52 13.78
CA SER A 466 -21.49 -28.89 13.24
C SER A 466 -21.67 -28.94 11.73
N ILE A 467 -21.84 -27.79 11.07
CA ILE A 467 -21.95 -27.71 9.59
C ILE A 467 -20.58 -27.72 8.91
N VAL A 468 -19.49 -27.53 9.64
CA VAL A 468 -18.13 -27.47 9.07
C VAL A 468 -17.73 -28.86 8.57
N GLY A 469 -17.84 -29.07 7.26
CA GLY A 469 -17.40 -30.29 6.59
C GLY A 469 -15.89 -30.28 6.42
N THR A 470 -15.23 -31.34 6.86
CA THR A 470 -13.78 -31.57 6.68
C THR A 470 -13.55 -32.77 5.76
N TYR A 471 -12.44 -32.76 5.03
CA TYR A 471 -12.08 -33.83 4.08
C TYR A 471 -13.24 -34.18 3.15
N ASP A 472 -13.60 -35.47 3.00
CA ASP A 472 -14.68 -35.95 2.12
C ASP A 472 -16.08 -35.43 2.51
N ASN A 473 -16.24 -34.91 3.73
CA ASN A 473 -17.49 -34.28 4.16
C ASN A 473 -17.63 -32.84 3.66
N ALA A 474 -16.53 -32.17 3.30
CA ALA A 474 -16.56 -30.85 2.70
C ALA A 474 -17.23 -30.93 1.32
N LYS A 475 -18.35 -30.22 1.16
CA LYS A 475 -19.05 -30.14 -0.13
C LYS A 475 -18.50 -28.98 -0.96
N PHE A 476 -18.65 -29.07 -2.29
CA PHE A 476 -18.20 -28.02 -3.20
C PHE A 476 -19.22 -26.88 -3.21
N PRO A 477 -18.78 -25.62 -3.01
CA PRO A 477 -19.69 -24.48 -3.04
C PRO A 477 -20.19 -24.21 -4.47
N ALA A 478 -21.46 -23.85 -4.59
CA ALA A 478 -22.14 -23.68 -5.88
C ALA A 478 -22.32 -22.21 -6.29
N TYR A 479 -21.21 -21.49 -6.51
CA TYR A 479 -21.26 -20.10 -6.98
C TYR A 479 -21.74 -19.99 -8.44
N THR A 480 -22.65 -19.06 -8.69
CA THR A 480 -23.05 -18.64 -10.04
C THR A 480 -22.50 -17.25 -10.31
N ILE A 481 -21.82 -17.07 -11.45
CA ILE A 481 -21.21 -15.79 -11.84
C ILE A 481 -22.13 -15.03 -12.79
N ALA A 482 -22.41 -13.77 -12.48
CA ALA A 482 -23.20 -12.91 -13.34
C ALA A 482 -22.36 -12.34 -14.51
N GLY A 483 -23.02 -11.64 -15.44
CA GLY A 483 -22.35 -11.10 -16.64
C GLY A 483 -21.28 -10.04 -16.37
N ASP A 484 -21.28 -9.40 -15.21
CA ASP A 484 -20.22 -8.49 -14.74
C ASP A 484 -18.99 -9.23 -14.18
N GLY A 485 -19.03 -10.56 -14.11
CA GLY A 485 -17.94 -11.41 -13.63
C GLY A 485 -17.80 -11.49 -12.11
N TYR A 486 -18.83 -11.13 -11.34
CA TYR A 486 -18.92 -11.33 -9.88
C TYR A 486 -19.99 -12.36 -9.54
N PRO A 487 -19.89 -13.06 -8.38
CA PRO A 487 -20.94 -13.99 -7.96
C PRO A 487 -22.29 -13.26 -7.80
N THR A 488 -23.38 -13.96 -8.09
CA THR A 488 -24.75 -13.43 -7.92
C THR A 488 -25.11 -13.26 -6.45
N THR A 489 -24.53 -14.09 -5.59
CA THR A 489 -24.66 -14.10 -4.13
C THR A 489 -23.47 -14.83 -3.52
N MET A 490 -23.06 -14.44 -2.31
CA MET A 490 -22.05 -15.16 -1.53
C MET A 490 -22.66 -16.25 -0.64
N ASP A 491 -23.97 -16.15 -0.37
CA ASP A 491 -24.75 -17.14 0.36
C ASP A 491 -25.19 -18.26 -0.59
N VAL A 492 -24.33 -19.25 -0.78
CA VAL A 492 -24.57 -20.40 -1.65
C VAL A 492 -24.66 -21.71 -0.88
N ASP A 493 -25.27 -22.71 -1.50
CA ASP A 493 -25.23 -24.08 -0.98
C ASP A 493 -23.79 -24.55 -0.82
N TYR A 494 -23.53 -25.24 0.31
CA TYR A 494 -22.24 -25.84 0.60
C TYR A 494 -21.08 -24.85 0.64
N ARG A 495 -21.36 -23.60 1.02
CA ARG A 495 -20.39 -22.49 1.02
C ARG A 495 -19.03 -22.85 1.59
N MET A 496 -18.01 -22.17 1.09
CA MET A 496 -16.66 -22.26 1.61
C MET A 496 -16.60 -21.79 3.07
N ILE A 497 -15.83 -22.51 3.89
CA ILE A 497 -15.63 -22.21 5.32
C ILE A 497 -14.24 -21.62 5.53
N ILE A 498 -14.21 -20.40 6.05
CA ILE A 498 -12.98 -19.65 6.32
C ILE A 498 -12.69 -19.63 7.82
N GLY A 499 -11.47 -20.04 8.15
CA GLY A 499 -10.85 -19.84 9.46
C GLY A 499 -9.90 -18.65 9.43
N TYR A 500 -9.73 -18.03 10.59
CA TYR A 500 -8.84 -16.88 10.81
C TYR A 500 -7.94 -17.24 11.99
N ALA A 501 -6.62 -17.24 11.78
CA ALA A 501 -5.64 -17.54 12.83
C ALA A 501 -5.23 -16.30 13.62
N GLY A 502 -5.16 -15.14 12.97
CA GLY A 502 -4.89 -13.85 13.61
C GLY A 502 -6.14 -13.20 14.18
N ASN A 503 -7.13 -13.99 14.64
CA ASN A 503 -8.48 -13.49 14.89
C ASN A 503 -8.68 -12.85 16.26
N SER A 504 -9.59 -11.89 16.31
CA SER A 504 -10.22 -11.43 17.55
C SER A 504 -11.49 -12.20 17.86
N ASP A 505 -12.15 -11.86 18.97
CA ASP A 505 -13.50 -12.33 19.25
C ASP A 505 -14.45 -11.89 18.13
N ARG A 506 -15.34 -12.80 17.70
CA ARG A 506 -16.37 -12.51 16.68
C ARG A 506 -17.62 -13.36 16.85
N TYR A 507 -18.73 -12.92 16.27
CA TYR A 507 -19.91 -13.77 16.07
C TYR A 507 -19.95 -14.30 14.64
N GLU A 508 -19.95 -15.63 14.52
CA GLU A 508 -19.93 -16.33 13.23
C GLU A 508 -21.31 -16.88 12.88
N THR A 509 -21.76 -16.63 11.66
CA THR A 509 -23.02 -17.14 11.10
C THR A 509 -22.80 -18.02 9.88
N TRP A 510 -21.60 -18.00 9.31
CA TRP A 510 -21.31 -18.50 7.98
C TRP A 510 -22.25 -17.90 6.93
N ARG A 511 -22.72 -16.66 7.12
CA ARG A 511 -23.59 -15.98 6.16
C ARG A 511 -23.19 -14.52 6.02
N SER A 512 -23.45 -13.99 4.83
CA SER A 512 -23.14 -12.61 4.46
C SER A 512 -23.77 -11.63 5.46
N SER A 513 -22.98 -10.68 5.97
CA SER A 513 -23.47 -9.64 6.88
C SER A 513 -23.94 -8.40 6.12
N PRO A 514 -25.11 -7.82 6.45
CA PRO A 514 -25.56 -6.55 5.89
C PRO A 514 -24.87 -5.34 6.55
N SER A 515 -24.12 -5.52 7.65
CA SER A 515 -23.43 -4.42 8.33
C SER A 515 -22.09 -4.10 7.66
N TYR A 516 -21.85 -2.82 7.43
CA TYR A 516 -20.60 -2.27 6.88
C TYR A 516 -19.67 -1.75 7.97
N ASN A 517 -18.36 -1.97 7.83
CA ASN A 517 -17.30 -1.39 8.67
C ASN A 517 -17.57 -1.46 10.18
N VAL A 518 -18.15 -2.58 10.62
CA VAL A 518 -18.38 -2.88 12.03
C VAL A 518 -17.29 -3.83 12.52
N SER A 519 -16.92 -3.69 13.80
CA SER A 519 -15.99 -4.63 14.41
C SER A 519 -16.55 -6.06 14.37
N PRO A 520 -15.70 -7.09 14.34
CA PRO A 520 -16.17 -8.48 14.31
C PRO A 520 -17.04 -8.88 15.50
N GLN A 521 -16.90 -8.23 16.65
CA GLN A 521 -17.76 -8.44 17.82
C GLN A 521 -19.13 -7.75 17.71
N ALA A 522 -19.22 -6.66 16.95
CA ALA A 522 -20.49 -5.95 16.74
C ALA A 522 -21.32 -6.58 15.61
N ARG A 523 -20.67 -7.29 14.69
CA ARG A 523 -21.31 -8.03 13.61
C ARG A 523 -22.08 -9.25 14.14
N ASN A 524 -23.23 -9.56 13.56
CA ASN A 524 -23.94 -10.84 13.72
C ASN A 524 -24.28 -11.25 15.18
N THR A 525 -24.34 -10.32 16.12
CA THR A 525 -24.52 -10.61 17.56
C THR A 525 -25.83 -11.32 17.90
N THR A 526 -26.86 -11.20 17.07
CA THR A 526 -28.18 -11.79 17.30
C THR A 526 -28.31 -13.21 16.75
N THR A 527 -27.58 -13.54 15.69
CA THR A 527 -27.74 -14.79 14.92
C THR A 527 -26.51 -15.69 14.94
N GLY A 528 -25.35 -15.13 15.23
CA GLY A 528 -24.08 -15.84 15.24
C GLY A 528 -23.74 -16.46 16.59
N TYR A 529 -22.79 -17.38 16.59
CA TYR A 529 -22.18 -17.91 17.80
C TYR A 529 -20.83 -17.27 18.05
N LEU A 530 -20.46 -17.10 19.32
CA LEU A 530 -19.17 -16.54 19.69
C LEU A 530 -18.02 -17.49 19.33
N VAL A 531 -17.04 -16.96 18.59
CA VAL A 531 -15.71 -17.53 18.38
C VAL A 531 -14.73 -16.64 19.14
N THR A 532 -14.04 -17.21 20.13
CA THR A 532 -13.03 -16.48 20.90
C THR A 532 -11.70 -16.44 20.13
N GLY A 533 -11.10 -15.27 20.01
CA GLY A 533 -9.80 -15.06 19.36
C GLY A 533 -8.63 -15.04 20.33
N GLN A 534 -7.42 -15.01 19.78
CA GLN A 534 -6.17 -14.90 20.55
C GLN A 534 -5.70 -13.45 20.68
N GLN A 535 -6.24 -12.53 19.87
CA GLN A 535 -5.83 -11.12 19.91
C GLN A 535 -6.43 -10.41 21.14
N PRO A 536 -5.59 -9.75 21.96
CA PRO A 536 -6.05 -9.12 23.20
C PRO A 536 -6.98 -7.93 22.93
N GLY A 537 -8.01 -7.77 23.77
CA GLY A 537 -9.00 -6.71 23.62
C GLY A 537 -9.00 -5.69 24.74
N THR A 538 -8.49 -4.48 24.47
CA THR A 538 -8.96 -3.25 25.12
C THR A 538 -9.16 -2.18 24.04
N GLY A 539 -10.24 -2.27 23.25
CA GLY A 539 -10.52 -1.36 22.13
C GLY A 539 -11.44 -1.96 21.06
N VAL A 540 -11.40 -1.40 19.84
CA VAL A 540 -12.02 -2.02 18.65
C VAL A 540 -11.24 -3.29 18.34
N GLN A 541 -11.78 -4.44 18.75
CA GLN A 541 -11.19 -5.73 18.40
C GLN A 541 -11.27 -5.92 16.87
N SER A 542 -10.16 -6.35 16.26
CA SER A 542 -10.04 -6.74 14.85
C SER A 542 -9.07 -7.90 14.73
N ALA A 543 -9.10 -8.63 13.61
CA ALA A 543 -7.97 -9.49 13.27
C ALA A 543 -6.69 -8.65 13.11
N VAL A 544 -5.52 -9.27 13.03
CA VAL A 544 -4.24 -8.58 12.84
C VAL A 544 -3.51 -9.12 11.62
N HIS A 545 -2.50 -8.40 11.15
CA HIS A 545 -1.56 -8.93 10.16
C HIS A 545 -0.84 -10.18 10.71
N THR A 546 -0.34 -11.03 9.83
CA THR A 546 0.50 -12.17 10.22
C THR A 546 1.85 -12.14 9.50
N ALA A 547 2.84 -12.79 10.12
CA ALA A 547 4.20 -12.91 9.57
C ALA A 547 4.30 -14.02 8.50
N SER A 548 3.18 -14.51 7.96
CA SER A 548 3.20 -15.51 6.91
C SER A 548 3.79 -14.89 5.65
N ASP A 549 4.79 -15.56 5.07
CA ASP A 549 5.35 -15.12 3.78
C ASP A 549 4.25 -15.05 2.71
N ILE A 550 4.35 -14.05 1.85
CA ILE A 550 3.33 -13.76 0.85
C ILE A 550 3.74 -14.26 -0.54
N PRO A 551 2.77 -14.62 -1.39
CA PRO A 551 3.05 -15.01 -2.76
C PRO A 551 3.31 -13.79 -3.66
N LEU A 552 4.27 -13.93 -4.57
CA LEU A 552 4.51 -12.99 -5.66
C LEU A 552 4.34 -13.69 -7.00
N SER A 553 3.70 -13.01 -7.95
CA SER A 553 3.56 -13.44 -9.35
C SER A 553 4.13 -12.36 -10.26
N ALA A 554 4.87 -12.73 -11.31
CA ALA A 554 5.47 -11.77 -12.23
C ALA A 554 5.37 -12.20 -13.69
N GLY A 555 5.30 -11.20 -14.57
CA GLY A 555 5.24 -11.40 -16.02
C GLY A 555 5.96 -10.30 -16.79
N GLY A 556 6.28 -10.60 -18.05
CA GLY A 556 6.91 -9.64 -18.95
C GLY A 556 8.42 -9.50 -18.72
N ARG A 557 8.95 -8.32 -19.01
CA ARG A 557 10.40 -8.10 -19.11
C ARG A 557 11.08 -8.19 -17.74
N GLY A 558 12.01 -9.14 -17.58
CA GLY A 558 12.78 -9.32 -16.36
C GLY A 558 12.08 -10.11 -15.26
N ALA A 559 10.86 -10.60 -15.51
CA ALA A 559 10.07 -11.36 -14.55
C ALA A 559 10.77 -12.61 -14.03
N ALA A 560 11.66 -13.24 -14.81
CA ALA A 560 12.36 -14.46 -14.42
C ALA A 560 13.23 -14.31 -13.15
N ALA A 561 13.57 -13.07 -12.75
CA ALA A 561 14.32 -12.81 -11.51
C ALA A 561 13.47 -13.04 -10.25
N PHE A 562 12.14 -13.08 -10.37
CA PHE A 562 11.21 -13.13 -9.24
C PHE A 562 10.85 -14.55 -8.79
N THR A 563 11.80 -15.48 -8.86
CA THR A 563 11.64 -16.87 -8.38
C THR A 563 12.32 -17.09 -7.02
N GLY A 564 11.87 -18.11 -6.29
CA GLY A 564 12.45 -18.52 -5.01
C GLY A 564 11.83 -17.79 -3.81
N VAL A 565 12.52 -17.84 -2.67
CA VAL A 565 12.17 -17.10 -1.44
C VAL A 565 13.16 -15.96 -1.29
N PHE A 566 12.67 -14.74 -1.09
CA PHE A 566 13.51 -13.55 -0.99
C PHE A 566 12.85 -12.47 -0.13
N ASP A 567 13.63 -11.48 0.30
CA ASP A 567 13.11 -10.37 1.11
C ASP A 567 12.35 -9.36 0.23
N ASN A 568 11.37 -8.64 0.79
CA ASN A 568 10.63 -7.62 0.03
C ASN A 568 11.56 -6.53 -0.56
N THR A 569 12.70 -6.24 0.06
CA THR A 569 13.72 -5.32 -0.49
C THR A 569 14.40 -5.88 -1.76
N ASP A 570 14.58 -7.19 -1.87
CA ASP A 570 15.14 -7.81 -3.09
C ASP A 570 14.23 -7.61 -4.29
N ALA A 571 12.91 -7.52 -4.08
CA ALA A 571 11.94 -7.28 -5.14
C ALA A 571 12.17 -5.92 -5.82
N PHE A 572 12.51 -4.88 -5.04
CA PHE A 572 12.92 -3.58 -5.58
C PHE A 572 14.17 -3.72 -6.44
N PHE A 573 15.23 -4.38 -5.95
CA PHE A 573 16.48 -4.50 -6.69
C PHE A 573 16.29 -5.31 -7.98
N LYS A 574 15.44 -6.34 -7.97
CA LYS A 574 15.04 -7.10 -9.17
C LYS A 574 14.30 -6.22 -10.18
N ALA A 575 13.38 -5.37 -9.74
CA ALA A 575 12.67 -4.42 -10.61
C ALA A 575 13.62 -3.36 -11.19
N MET A 576 14.50 -2.79 -10.37
CA MET A 576 15.54 -1.85 -10.81
C MET A 576 16.51 -2.48 -11.81
N GLN A 577 16.85 -3.76 -11.59
CA GLN A 577 17.68 -4.52 -12.52
C GLN A 577 17.03 -4.65 -13.90
N ALA A 578 15.71 -4.87 -13.95
CA ALA A 578 14.93 -4.88 -15.18
C ALA A 578 14.84 -3.48 -15.83
N ALA A 579 14.68 -2.42 -15.03
CA ALA A 579 14.60 -1.03 -15.50
C ALA A 579 15.87 -0.60 -16.25
N ILE A 580 17.05 -1.08 -15.81
CA ILE A 580 18.34 -0.73 -16.43
C ILE A 580 18.83 -1.77 -17.45
N GLY A 581 18.08 -2.86 -17.67
CA GLY A 581 18.33 -3.85 -18.72
C GLY A 581 19.22 -5.02 -18.31
N GLY A 582 19.49 -5.22 -17.02
CA GLY A 582 20.37 -6.30 -16.59
C GLY A 582 19.72 -7.64 -16.25
N SER A 583 18.41 -7.81 -16.49
CA SER A 583 17.72 -9.10 -16.47
C SER A 583 17.53 -9.65 -17.89
N LYS A 584 17.78 -10.95 -18.08
CA LYS A 584 17.65 -11.63 -19.38
C LYS A 584 16.19 -11.89 -19.74
#